data_AF-A0A9D7NU17-F1
#
_entry.id   AF-A0A9D7NU17-F1
#
_cell.length_a   1.000
_cell.length_b   1.000
_cell.length_c   1.000
_cell.angle_alpha   90.00
_cell.angle_beta   90.00
_cell.angle_gamma   90.00
#
_symmetry.space_group_name_H-M   'P 1'
#
loop_
_entity.id
_entity.type
_entity.pdbx_description
1 polymer ?
#
loop_
_entity_poly.entity_id
_entity_poly.type
_entity_poly.pdbx_seq_one_letter_code
_entity_poly.pdbx_strand_id
1 'polypeptide(L)'
;MNPNTTYQGCARYPIDCTGDVVVGDEVCFDQATFSGSFRRATFAGYERVCGQVLRESYGLHKQQHTFTLRLDDGRTRRIKGRNLYAHGVWRKPWPGEDERAFARAEKHARGDRAREARQMRKEFEHAVGF
;
A
#
# COMPACT_ATOMS: atom_id res chain seq x y z
N MET A 1 6.90 3.96 -16.42
CA MET A 1 5.66 4.72 -16.13
C MET A 1 4.53 4.12 -16.94
N ASN A 2 3.39 3.81 -16.32
CA ASN A 2 2.19 3.42 -17.05
C ASN A 2 1.54 4.70 -17.60
N PRO A 3 1.38 4.87 -18.92
CA PRO A 3 1.01 6.15 -19.54
C PRO A 3 -0.41 6.65 -19.24
N ASN A 4 -1.22 5.94 -18.45
CA ASN A 4 -2.63 6.27 -18.23
C ASN A 4 -3.01 6.66 -16.78
N THR A 5 -2.10 6.63 -15.81
CA THR A 5 -2.37 7.27 -14.50
C THR A 5 -1.90 8.72 -14.56
N THR A 6 -2.77 9.65 -14.14
CA THR A 6 -2.52 11.09 -14.31
C THR A 6 -2.15 11.78 -13.00
N TYR A 7 -2.40 11.15 -11.85
CA TYR A 7 -2.02 11.76 -10.59
C TYR A 7 -0.51 11.70 -10.38
N GLN A 8 0.10 12.86 -10.15
CA GLN A 8 1.52 13.01 -9.84
C GLN A 8 1.71 13.82 -8.55
N GLY A 9 0.71 13.76 -7.66
CA GLY A 9 0.61 14.63 -6.51
C GLY A 9 -0.09 15.96 -6.83
N CYS A 10 -0.23 16.79 -5.79
CA CYS A 10 -0.72 18.16 -5.91
C CYS A 10 -0.20 18.98 -4.72
N ALA A 11 -0.56 20.27 -4.63
CA ALA A 11 -0.16 21.11 -3.49
C ALA A 11 -0.57 20.53 -2.13
N ARG A 12 -1.69 19.78 -2.07
CA ARG A 12 -2.15 19.11 -0.84
C ARG A 12 -1.39 17.81 -0.56
N TYR A 13 -1.03 17.02 -1.57
CA TYR A 13 -0.25 15.79 -1.41
C TYR A 13 1.01 15.87 -2.30
N PRO A 14 2.05 16.61 -1.86
CA PRO A 14 3.18 16.93 -2.72
C PRO A 14 4.28 15.86 -2.72
N ILE A 15 4.29 14.93 -1.76
CA ILE A 15 5.42 14.02 -1.55
C ILE A 15 5.08 12.63 -2.07
N ASP A 16 5.85 12.12 -3.05
CA ASP A 16 5.77 10.72 -3.47
C ASP A 16 6.25 9.80 -2.32
N CYS A 17 5.42 8.82 -1.96
CA CYS A 17 5.71 7.81 -0.96
C CYS A 17 5.42 6.39 -1.46
N THR A 18 5.48 6.18 -2.78
CA THR A 18 5.28 4.88 -3.41
C THR A 18 6.26 3.85 -2.84
N GLY A 19 5.74 2.74 -2.31
CA GLY A 19 6.51 1.72 -1.58
C GLY A 19 6.69 1.99 -0.08
N ASP A 20 6.60 3.25 0.34
CA ASP A 20 7.00 3.73 1.67
C ASP A 20 5.84 4.32 2.48
N VAL A 21 4.59 4.04 2.10
CA VAL A 21 3.41 4.42 2.89
C VAL A 21 3.45 3.77 4.28
N VAL A 22 3.27 4.57 5.34
CA VAL A 22 3.26 4.12 6.75
C VAL A 22 1.91 4.41 7.42
N VAL A 23 1.67 3.80 8.58
CA VAL A 23 0.54 4.16 9.45
C VAL A 23 0.64 5.63 9.84
N GLY A 24 -0.47 6.35 9.77
CA GLY A 24 -0.56 7.78 10.02
C GLY A 24 -0.50 8.65 8.75
N ASP A 25 0.07 8.14 7.65
CA ASP A 25 0.13 8.90 6.38
C ASP A 25 -1.30 9.26 5.92
N GLU A 26 -1.50 10.53 5.57
CA GLU A 26 -2.61 10.96 4.74
C GLU A 26 -2.18 10.90 3.28
N VAL A 27 -2.78 10.00 2.51
CA VAL A 27 -2.37 9.67 1.14
C VAL A 27 -3.43 10.03 0.11
N CYS A 28 -3.01 10.22 -1.14
CA CYS A 28 -3.87 10.24 -2.30
C CYS A 28 -3.22 9.53 -3.50
N PHE A 29 -4.02 8.78 -4.25
CA PHE A 29 -3.57 7.96 -5.38
C PHE A 29 -4.71 7.68 -6.36
N ASP A 30 -4.36 7.34 -7.60
CA ASP A 30 -5.34 6.86 -8.58
C ASP A 30 -5.46 5.33 -8.50
N GLN A 31 -6.69 4.84 -8.50
CA GLN A 31 -6.99 3.41 -8.55
C GLN A 31 -7.71 3.06 -9.84
N ALA A 32 -7.22 2.03 -10.55
CA ALA A 32 -7.91 1.47 -11.70
C ALA A 32 -9.29 0.91 -11.30
N THR A 33 -10.33 1.38 -11.96
CA THR A 33 -11.71 0.89 -11.82
C THR A 33 -12.02 -0.06 -12.96
N PHE A 34 -12.89 -1.03 -12.69
CA PHE A 34 -13.30 -2.04 -13.65
C PHE A 34 -14.81 -2.22 -13.59
N SER A 35 -15.44 -2.39 -14.74
CA SER A 35 -16.85 -2.71 -14.89
C SER A 35 -17.04 -4.16 -15.35
N GLY A 36 -18.27 -4.66 -15.26
CA GLY A 36 -18.60 -6.03 -15.63
C GLY A 36 -18.33 -7.06 -14.53
N SER A 37 -18.34 -8.35 -14.88
CA SER A 37 -18.11 -9.43 -13.92
C SER A 37 -16.61 -9.64 -13.67
N PHE A 38 -16.24 -10.18 -12.50
CA PHE A 38 -14.85 -10.46 -12.15
C PHE A 38 -14.09 -11.30 -13.20
N ARG A 39 -14.78 -12.20 -13.91
CA ARG A 39 -14.19 -13.04 -14.96
C ARG A 39 -14.03 -12.32 -16.30
N ARG A 40 -14.76 -11.22 -16.53
CA ARG A 40 -14.76 -10.43 -17.77
C ARG A 40 -14.72 -8.93 -17.42
N ALA A 41 -13.78 -8.58 -16.56
CA ALA A 41 -13.62 -7.21 -16.10
C ALA A 41 -13.11 -6.34 -17.25
N THR A 42 -13.81 -5.25 -17.53
CA THR A 42 -13.40 -4.25 -18.51
C THR A 42 -12.86 -3.03 -17.77
N PHE A 43 -11.71 -2.53 -18.18
CA PHE A 43 -11.14 -1.32 -17.59
C PHE A 43 -12.09 -0.14 -17.81
N ALA A 44 -12.46 0.54 -16.71
CA ALA A 44 -13.44 1.62 -16.71
C ALA A 44 -12.81 2.99 -16.46
N GLY A 45 -11.51 3.05 -16.16
CA GLY A 45 -10.78 4.28 -15.90
C GLY A 45 -10.05 4.27 -14.56
N TYR A 46 -9.78 5.47 -14.04
CA TYR A 46 -9.16 5.67 -12.74
C TYR A 46 -10.08 6.49 -11.84
N GLU A 47 -10.13 6.11 -10.58
CA GLU A 47 -10.77 6.88 -9.51
C GLU A 47 -9.69 7.39 -8.55
N ARG A 48 -9.79 8.67 -8.20
CA ARG A 48 -8.91 9.26 -7.18
C ARG A 48 -9.40 8.89 -5.79
N VAL A 49 -8.50 8.28 -5.02
CA VAL A 49 -8.77 7.86 -3.64
C VAL A 49 -7.82 8.62 -2.73
N CYS A 50 -8.37 9.41 -1.81
CA CYS A 50 -7.61 10.01 -0.72
C CYS A 50 -8.11 9.48 0.66
N GLY A 51 -7.21 9.41 1.63
CA GLY A 51 -7.55 9.00 2.99
C GLY A 51 -6.35 8.81 3.91
N GLN A 52 -6.59 8.51 5.18
CA GLN A 52 -5.56 8.26 6.18
C GLN A 52 -5.31 6.77 6.38
N VAL A 53 -4.04 6.37 6.46
CA VAL A 53 -3.63 5.01 6.80
C VAL A 53 -3.81 4.76 8.29
N LEU A 54 -4.76 3.90 8.65
CA LEU A 54 -5.03 3.54 10.04
C LEU A 54 -4.17 2.38 10.54
N ARG A 55 -3.97 1.37 9.69
CA ARG A 55 -3.27 0.12 10.04
C ARG A 55 -2.62 -0.49 8.80
N GLU A 56 -1.57 -1.25 9.02
CA GLU A 56 -1.00 -2.14 8.00
C GLU A 56 -0.72 -3.52 8.61
N SER A 57 -0.67 -4.55 7.77
CA SER A 57 -0.31 -5.90 8.20
C SER A 57 0.34 -6.70 7.09
N TYR A 58 1.27 -7.58 7.45
CA TYR A 58 1.87 -8.57 6.57
C TYR A 58 1.18 -9.92 6.80
N GLY A 59 0.46 -10.44 5.80
CA GLY A 59 -0.20 -11.74 5.92
C GLY A 59 0.81 -12.87 6.09
N LEU A 60 0.73 -13.60 7.21
CA LEU A 60 1.67 -14.66 7.62
C LEU A 60 1.95 -15.70 6.53
N HIS A 61 0.91 -16.20 5.86
CA HIS A 61 1.05 -17.29 4.89
C HIS A 61 1.37 -16.83 3.46
N LYS A 62 0.73 -15.74 3.00
CA LYS A 62 0.77 -15.32 1.59
C LYS A 62 1.57 -14.04 1.32
N GLN A 63 2.21 -13.45 2.34
CA GLN A 63 2.91 -12.15 2.26
C GLN A 63 2.09 -11.04 1.59
N GLN A 64 0.77 -11.09 1.78
CA GLN A 64 -0.08 -10.01 1.33
C GLN A 64 0.08 -8.88 2.33
N HIS A 65 0.87 -7.88 1.94
CA HIS A 65 0.89 -6.61 2.63
C HIS A 65 -0.43 -5.90 2.36
N THR A 66 -1.15 -5.54 3.42
CA THR A 66 -2.44 -4.85 3.31
C THR A 66 -2.47 -3.63 4.21
N PHE A 67 -3.18 -2.61 3.77
CA PHE A 67 -3.45 -1.38 4.49
C PHE A 67 -4.94 -1.24 4.75
N THR A 68 -5.27 -0.64 5.88
CA THR A 68 -6.61 -0.17 6.20
C THR A 68 -6.58 1.36 6.15
N LEU A 69 -7.36 1.94 5.25
CA LEU A 69 -7.51 3.38 5.05
C LEU A 69 -8.85 3.85 5.60
N ARG A 70 -8.87 5.02 6.23
CA ARG A 70 -10.09 5.83 6.42
C ARG A 70 -10.14 6.84 5.28
N LEU A 71 -11.12 6.69 4.40
CA LEU A 71 -11.31 7.57 3.26
C LEU A 71 -11.91 8.91 3.70
N ASP A 72 -11.77 9.93 2.85
CA ASP A 72 -12.30 11.28 3.12
C ASP A 72 -13.82 11.32 3.28
N ASP A 73 -14.54 10.34 2.72
CA ASP A 73 -15.99 10.16 2.89
C ASP A 73 -16.39 9.42 4.19
N GLY A 74 -15.42 9.14 5.06
CA GLY A 74 -15.61 8.47 6.35
C GLY A 74 -15.63 6.94 6.28
N ARG A 75 -15.66 6.32 5.10
CA ARG A 75 -15.64 4.86 4.97
C ARG A 75 -14.27 4.30 5.26
N THR A 76 -14.23 3.08 5.81
CA THR A 76 -12.98 2.33 5.99
C THR A 76 -12.81 1.34 4.84
N ARG A 77 -11.60 1.27 4.29
CA ARG A 77 -11.29 0.40 3.15
C ARG A 77 -9.98 -0.36 3.36
N ARG A 78 -10.00 -1.67 3.11
CA ARG A 78 -8.79 -2.49 3.06
C ARG A 78 -8.27 -2.61 1.63
N ILE A 79 -6.96 -2.40 1.43
CA ILE A 79 -6.29 -2.47 0.12
C ILE A 79 -4.98 -3.26 0.24
N LYS A 80 -4.60 -4.01 -0.81
CA LYS A 80 -3.28 -4.67 -0.87
C LYS A 80 -2.22 -3.64 -1.26
N GLY A 81 -1.02 -3.72 -0.68
CA GLY A 81 0.09 -2.82 -0.97
C GLY A 81 0.42 -2.73 -2.46
N ARG A 82 0.49 -3.87 -3.15
CA ARG A 82 0.69 -3.90 -4.62
C ARG A 82 -0.38 -3.14 -5.42
N ASN A 83 -1.62 -3.07 -4.91
CA ASN A 83 -2.70 -2.33 -5.55
C ASN A 83 -2.65 -0.85 -5.16
N LEU A 84 -2.27 -0.54 -3.92
CA LEU A 84 -2.06 0.83 -3.44
C LEU A 84 -0.95 1.51 -4.25
N TYR A 85 0.18 0.83 -4.47
CA TYR A 85 1.35 1.38 -5.14
C TYR A 85 1.30 1.31 -6.67
N ALA A 86 0.29 0.68 -7.27
CA ALA A 86 0.26 0.34 -8.70
C ALA A 86 0.43 1.54 -9.64
N HIS A 87 -0.01 2.72 -9.20
CA HIS A 87 -0.08 3.94 -9.99
C HIS A 87 0.56 5.16 -9.30
N GLY A 88 1.43 4.89 -8.33
CA GLY A 88 2.03 5.94 -7.49
C GLY A 88 1.11 6.38 -6.35
N VAL A 89 1.72 6.80 -5.24
CA VAL A 89 1.01 7.28 -4.05
C VAL A 89 1.72 8.52 -3.53
N TRP A 90 0.95 9.56 -3.26
CA TRP A 90 1.46 10.80 -2.69
C TRP A 90 0.87 11.03 -1.32
N ARG A 91 1.63 11.65 -0.42
CA ARG A 91 1.21 11.95 0.95
C ARG A 91 1.28 13.43 1.27
N LYS A 92 0.58 13.81 2.33
CA LYS A 92 0.84 15.06 3.04
C LYS A 92 2.18 15.00 3.79
N PRO A 93 2.85 16.15 3.98
CA PRO A 93 3.88 16.28 5.00
C PRO A 93 3.29 15.98 6.38
N TRP A 94 4.06 15.31 7.23
CA TRP A 94 3.74 15.21 8.64
C TRP A 94 4.15 16.53 9.34
N PRO A 95 3.45 16.93 10.41
CA PRO A 95 3.93 18.02 11.26
C PRO A 95 5.35 17.75 11.81
N GLY A 96 5.67 16.48 12.11
CA GLY A 96 7.01 16.01 12.47
C GLY A 96 7.48 14.91 11.53
N GLU A 97 8.35 15.22 10.57
CA GLU A 97 8.89 14.23 9.63
C GLU A 97 9.82 13.21 10.31
N ASP A 98 10.42 13.54 11.45
CA ASP A 98 11.23 12.60 12.24
C ASP A 98 10.38 11.46 12.82
N GLU A 99 9.16 11.77 13.29
CA GLU A 99 8.21 10.75 13.75
C GLU A 99 7.84 9.79 12.62
N ARG A 100 7.66 10.34 11.42
CA ARG A 100 7.41 9.54 10.23
C ARG A 100 8.62 8.67 9.87
N ALA A 101 9.84 9.21 9.98
CA ALA A 101 11.06 8.46 9.73
C ALA A 101 11.19 7.26 10.69
N PHE A 102 10.85 7.45 11.96
CA PHE A 102 10.78 6.37 12.94
C PHE A 102 9.72 5.33 12.58
N ALA A 103 8.49 5.76 12.26
CA ALA A 103 7.41 4.86 11.83
C ALA A 103 7.80 4.05 10.58
N ARG A 104 8.53 4.66 9.64
CA ARG A 104 9.07 4.01 8.45
C ARG A 104 10.13 2.96 8.82
N ALA A 105 11.09 3.30 9.68
CA ALA A 105 12.13 2.36 10.12
C ALA A 105 11.51 1.12 10.80
N GLU A 106 10.57 1.33 11.71
CA GLU A 106 9.81 0.25 12.36
C GLU A 106 9.06 -0.63 11.34
N LYS A 107 8.42 -0.02 10.33
CA LYS A 107 7.74 -0.75 9.25
C LYS A 107 8.72 -1.64 8.48
N HIS A 108 9.89 -1.13 8.10
CA HIS A 108 10.88 -1.93 7.36
C HIS A 108 11.41 -3.07 8.21
N ALA A 109 11.76 -2.82 9.48
CA ALA A 109 12.22 -3.85 10.40
C ALA A 109 11.19 -4.99 10.57
N ARG A 110 9.90 -4.67 10.72
CA ARG A 110 8.84 -5.70 10.73
C ARG A 110 8.73 -6.44 9.40
N GLY A 111 8.90 -5.73 8.28
CA GLY A 111 8.89 -6.31 6.94
C GLY A 111 10.06 -7.27 6.70
N ASP A 112 11.26 -6.93 7.17
CA ASP A 112 12.46 -7.77 7.11
C ASP A 112 12.26 -9.06 7.91
N ARG A 113 11.82 -8.95 9.17
CA ARG A 113 11.48 -10.12 10.00
C ARG A 113 10.46 -11.05 9.32
N ALA A 114 9.45 -10.48 8.66
CA ALA A 114 8.45 -11.27 7.94
C ALA A 114 9.03 -11.97 6.70
N ARG A 115 10.00 -11.34 6.00
CA ARG A 115 10.73 -11.94 4.88
C ARG A 115 11.64 -13.08 5.35
N GLU A 116 12.41 -12.87 6.42
CA GLU A 116 13.28 -13.87 7.03
C GLU A 116 12.49 -15.10 7.48
N ALA A 117 11.39 -14.91 8.23
CA ALA A 117 10.54 -16.00 8.67
C ALA A 117 9.96 -16.82 7.50
N ARG A 118 9.70 -16.19 6.34
CA ARG A 118 9.30 -16.92 5.13
C ARG A 118 10.46 -17.73 4.56
N GLN A 119 11.65 -17.14 4.47
CA GLN A 119 12.82 -17.80 3.93
C GLN A 119 13.07 -19.11 4.70
N MET A 120 13.04 -19.05 6.03
CA MET A 120 13.15 -20.23 6.89
C MET A 120 12.06 -21.28 6.63
N ARG A 121 10.79 -20.88 6.45
CA ARG A 121 9.71 -21.83 6.14
C ARG A 121 9.89 -22.50 4.79
N LYS A 122 10.31 -21.75 3.77
CA LYS A 122 10.58 -22.30 2.43
C LYS A 122 11.75 -23.28 2.45
N GLU A 123 12.81 -22.93 3.16
CA GLU A 123 13.97 -23.81 3.36
C GLU A 123 13.56 -25.09 4.08
N PHE A 124 12.72 -24.99 5.11
CA PHE A 124 12.16 -26.15 5.80
C PHE A 124 11.30 -27.01 4.87
N GLU A 125 10.30 -26.43 4.20
CA GLU A 125 9.42 -27.13 3.23
C GLU A 125 10.25 -27.88 2.17
N HIS A 126 11.26 -27.22 1.61
CA HIS A 126 12.18 -27.82 0.64
C HIS A 126 13.01 -28.97 1.24
N ALA A 127 13.50 -28.81 2.48
CA ALA A 127 14.28 -29.84 3.17
C ALA A 127 13.45 -31.08 3.56
N VAL A 128 12.15 -30.91 3.85
CA VAL A 128 11.24 -32.01 4.24
C VAL A 128 10.43 -32.60 3.08
N GLY A 129 10.64 -32.14 1.85
CA GLY A 129 10.10 -32.76 0.64
C GLY A 129 8.61 -32.52 0.36
N PHE A 130 8.06 -31.38 0.78
CA PHE A 130 6.70 -30.94 0.44
C PHE A 130 6.68 -29.92 -0.70
#